data_AF-A0A725F4M5-F1
#
_entry.id   AF-A0A725F4M5-F1
#
_cell.length_a   1.000
_cell.length_b   1.000
_cell.length_c   1.000
_cell.angle_alpha   90.00
_cell.angle_beta   90.00
_cell.angle_gamma   90.00
#
_symmetry.space_group_name_H-M   'P 1'
#
loop_
_entity.id
_entity.type
_entity.pdbx_description
1 polymer ?
#
loop_
_entity_poly.entity_id
_entity_poly.type
_entity_poly.pdbx_seq_one_letter_code
_entity_poly.pdbx_strand_id
1 'polypeptide(L)'
;MNLNDFDAPFAADDIEWRIQQSGKTRDGKVWAMVLAYVTNRAIMKRLDDVCGKAGWRNEYRDIPNNGGVECGISIRIDSEWVTKWDAAENTQVEAVKGGRSGAMKRAAVQWGIGRYLYNLEEGFAQTSLDKKHGWHRAKLKDGTGFYWLPPSLPDWAMPASCNQPSPENTNQKSPSVDC
;
A
#
# COMPACT_ATOMS: atom_id res chain seq x y z
N MET A 1 -5.15 -21.37 -11.43
CA MET A 1 -5.18 -19.91 -11.27
C MET A 1 -6.54 -19.53 -10.68
N ASN A 2 -6.57 -18.98 -9.47
CA ASN A 2 -7.80 -18.46 -8.86
C ASN A 2 -7.69 -16.93 -8.80
N LEU A 3 -8.41 -16.22 -9.67
CA LEU A 3 -8.27 -14.77 -9.78
C LEU A 3 -8.80 -14.01 -8.54
N ASN A 4 -9.67 -14.64 -7.73
CA ASN A 4 -10.16 -14.05 -6.48
C ASN A 4 -9.03 -13.82 -5.46
N ASP A 5 -7.91 -14.53 -5.60
CA ASP A 5 -6.74 -14.36 -4.73
C ASP A 5 -6.08 -12.98 -4.91
N PHE A 6 -6.41 -12.23 -5.97
CA PHE A 6 -5.98 -10.83 -6.10
C PHE A 6 -6.61 -9.89 -5.08
N ASP A 7 -7.81 -10.18 -4.60
CA ASP A 7 -8.51 -9.33 -3.66
C ASP A 7 -7.97 -9.50 -2.23
N ALA A 8 -7.16 -10.53 -1.97
CA ALA A 8 -6.66 -10.83 -0.62
C ALA A 8 -5.83 -9.66 -0.04
N PRO A 9 -6.00 -9.33 1.25
CA PRO A 9 -5.20 -8.31 1.93
C PRO A 9 -3.69 -8.55 1.84
N PHE A 10 -2.93 -7.47 1.93
CA PHE A 10 -1.46 -7.52 1.97
C PHE A 10 -0.99 -7.45 3.42
N ALA A 11 0.18 -8.04 3.70
CA ALA A 11 0.85 -7.80 4.98
C ALA A 11 1.19 -6.31 5.11
N ALA A 12 1.22 -5.79 6.34
CA ALA A 12 1.52 -4.38 6.60
C ALA A 12 2.86 -3.93 5.97
N ASP A 13 3.85 -4.82 5.91
CA ASP A 13 5.17 -4.54 5.32
C ASP A 13 5.14 -4.30 3.80
N ASP A 14 4.10 -4.77 3.11
CA ASP A 14 3.88 -4.53 1.68
C ASP A 14 3.06 -3.26 1.40
N ILE A 15 2.56 -2.62 2.47
CA ILE A 15 1.77 -1.39 2.43
C ILE A 15 2.65 -0.20 2.85
N GLU A 16 2.69 0.79 1.98
CA GLU A 16 3.33 2.07 2.26
C GLU A 16 2.29 3.18 2.40
N TRP A 17 2.68 4.25 3.09
CA TRP A 17 1.84 5.43 3.29
C TRP A 17 2.45 6.65 2.62
N ARG A 18 1.61 7.49 2.03
CA ARG A 18 2.01 8.82 1.56
C ARG A 18 1.10 9.88 2.11
N ILE A 19 1.66 11.08 2.33
CA ILE A 19 0.86 12.28 2.60
C ILE A 19 0.09 12.64 1.33
N GLN A 20 -1.23 12.70 1.44
CA GLN A 20 -2.11 13.25 0.41
C GLN A 20 -2.31 14.75 0.64
N GLN A 21 -2.50 15.16 1.90
CA GLN A 21 -2.65 16.55 2.27
C GLN A 21 -2.06 16.78 3.66
N SER A 22 -1.48 17.95 3.88
CA SER A 22 -0.99 18.36 5.19
C SER A 22 -1.15 19.86 5.37
N GLY A 23 -1.19 20.30 6.63
CA GLY A 23 -1.41 21.70 6.94
C GLY A 23 -1.21 22.01 8.42
N LYS A 24 -1.60 23.23 8.78
CA LYS A 24 -1.73 23.68 10.17
C LYS A 24 -3.18 24.04 10.45
N THR A 25 -3.64 23.70 11.63
CA THR A 25 -4.89 24.22 12.18
C THR A 25 -4.70 25.68 12.64
N ARG A 26 -5.80 26.36 12.98
CA ARG A 26 -5.77 27.75 13.47
C ARG A 26 -5.00 27.91 14.79
N ASP A 27 -5.01 26.88 15.65
CA ASP A 27 -4.21 26.80 16.89
C ASP A 27 -2.76 26.37 16.65
N GLY A 28 -2.31 26.24 15.40
CA GLY A 28 -0.92 26.00 15.03
C GLY A 28 -0.50 24.52 15.04
N LYS A 29 -1.42 23.57 15.29
CA LYS A 29 -1.11 22.14 15.25
C LYS A 29 -0.96 21.66 13.81
N VAL A 30 0.10 20.91 13.55
CA VAL A 30 0.33 20.30 12.23
C VAL A 30 -0.51 19.03 12.10
N TRP A 31 -1.08 18.80 10.92
CA TRP A 31 -1.80 17.57 10.59
C TRP A 31 -1.35 17.04 9.23
N ALA A 32 -1.52 15.73 9.02
CA ALA A 32 -1.27 15.08 7.74
C ALA A 32 -2.30 13.97 7.50
N MET A 33 -3.09 14.14 6.44
CA MET A 33 -3.95 13.09 5.88
C MET A 33 -3.11 12.23 4.95
N VAL A 34 -3.16 10.92 5.17
CA VAL A 34 -2.33 9.94 4.49
C VAL A 34 -3.17 8.89 3.77
N LEU A 35 -2.61 8.35 2.70
CA LEU A 35 -3.21 7.26 1.94
C LEU A 35 -2.27 6.07 1.94
N ALA A 36 -2.84 4.89 2.18
CA ALA A 36 -2.16 3.61 2.02
C ALA A 36 -2.09 3.23 0.55
N TYR A 37 -1.00 2.61 0.14
CA TYR A 37 -0.88 1.99 -1.18
C TYR A 37 0.05 0.78 -1.11
N VAL A 38 -0.19 -0.19 -1.98
CA VAL A 38 0.68 -1.35 -2.15
C VAL A 38 1.88 -1.00 -3.03
N THR A 39 3.05 -1.56 -2.74
CA THR A 39 4.24 -1.37 -3.57
C THR A 39 4.15 -2.15 -4.89
N ASN A 40 4.86 -1.69 -5.93
CA ASN A 40 4.92 -2.45 -7.19
C ASN A 40 5.55 -3.83 -7.02
N ARG A 41 6.48 -3.99 -6.08
CA ARG A 41 7.10 -5.29 -5.77
C ARG A 41 6.07 -6.27 -5.22
N ALA A 42 5.22 -5.80 -4.30
CA ALA A 42 4.13 -6.60 -3.77
C ALA A 42 3.07 -6.95 -4.84
N ILE A 43 2.76 -6.02 -5.77
CA ILE A 43 1.90 -6.31 -6.93
C ILE A 43 2.52 -7.41 -7.81
N MET A 44 3.80 -7.26 -8.19
CA MET A 44 4.50 -8.27 -9.00
C MET A 44 4.52 -9.63 -8.33
N LYS A 45 4.79 -9.67 -7.02
CA LYS A 45 4.76 -10.90 -6.24
C LYS A 45 3.37 -11.53 -6.27
N ARG A 46 2.30 -10.75 -6.05
CA ARG A 46 0.92 -11.27 -6.11
C ARG A 46 0.58 -11.81 -7.50
N LEU A 47 1.00 -11.13 -8.57
CA LEU A 47 0.82 -11.61 -9.95
C LEU A 47 1.58 -12.93 -10.20
N ASP A 48 2.82 -13.04 -9.71
CA ASP A 48 3.62 -14.26 -9.77
C ASP A 48 2.97 -15.41 -8.98
N ASP A 49 2.45 -15.13 -7.78
CA ASP A 49 1.82 -16.14 -6.92
C ASP A 49 0.52 -16.69 -7.54
N VAL A 50 -0.30 -15.82 -8.15
CA VAL A 50 -1.63 -16.20 -8.69
C VAL A 50 -1.56 -16.76 -10.10
N CYS A 51 -0.76 -16.13 -10.98
CA CYS A 51 -0.71 -16.46 -12.41
C CYS A 51 0.54 -17.26 -12.80
N GLY A 52 1.57 -17.31 -11.95
CA GLY A 52 2.92 -17.68 -12.35
C GLY A 52 3.56 -16.62 -13.25
N LYS A 53 4.90 -16.60 -13.31
CA LYS A 53 5.69 -15.61 -14.07
C LYS A 53 5.35 -15.52 -15.57
N ALA A 54 4.86 -16.61 -16.16
CA ALA A 54 4.45 -16.66 -17.58
C ALA A 54 2.97 -16.32 -17.80
N GLY A 55 2.16 -16.28 -16.74
CA GLY A 55 0.71 -16.07 -16.82
C GLY A 55 0.29 -14.60 -16.77
N TRP A 56 1.23 -13.68 -16.64
CA TRP A 56 0.97 -12.24 -16.68
C TRP A 56 2.06 -11.48 -17.45
N ARG A 57 1.71 -10.30 -17.93
CA ARG A 57 2.64 -9.32 -18.49
C ARG A 57 2.12 -7.91 -18.25
N ASN A 58 3.00 -6.92 -18.33
CA ASN A 58 2.60 -5.53 -18.36
C ASN A 58 3.25 -4.77 -19.52
N GLU A 59 2.51 -3.81 -20.04
CA GLU A 59 2.93 -2.90 -21.09
C GLU A 59 2.78 -1.46 -20.58
N TYR A 60 3.61 -0.55 -21.11
CA TYR A 60 3.54 0.87 -20.79
C TYR A 60 3.49 1.69 -22.06
N ARG A 61 2.73 2.79 -22.02
CA ARG A 61 2.63 3.77 -23.09
C ARG A 61 2.76 5.16 -22.50
N ASP A 62 3.59 6.00 -23.09
CA ASP A 62 3.70 7.39 -22.67
C ASP A 62 2.54 8.20 -23.28
N ILE A 63 1.88 9.03 -22.47
CA ILE A 63 0.79 9.90 -22.94
C ILE A 63 1.44 11.18 -23.49
N PRO A 64 1.10 11.62 -24.73
CA PRO A 64 1.66 12.82 -25.33
C PRO A 64 1.52 14.08 -24.46
N ASN A 65 2.35 15.09 -24.74
CA ASN A 65 2.30 16.40 -24.06
C ASN A 65 2.48 16.32 -22.54
N ASN A 66 3.33 15.41 -22.07
CA ASN A 66 3.58 15.16 -20.64
C ASN A 66 2.30 14.76 -19.88
N GLY A 67 1.35 14.10 -20.54
CA GLY A 67 0.08 13.66 -19.95
C GLY A 67 0.21 12.49 -18.98
N GLY A 68 1.42 11.99 -18.75
CA GLY A 68 1.71 10.86 -17.86
C GLY A 68 1.99 9.57 -18.61
N VAL A 69 1.63 8.45 -17.98
CA VAL A 69 1.93 7.10 -18.47
C VAL A 69 0.70 6.23 -18.29
N GLU A 70 0.38 5.43 -19.30
CA GLU A 70 -0.57 4.32 -19.21
C GLU A 70 0.16 3.01 -18.92
N CYS A 71 -0.47 2.14 -18.14
CA CYS A 71 -0.04 0.76 -17.93
C CYS A 71 -1.18 -0.20 -18.22
N GLY A 72 -0.90 -1.23 -19.02
CA GLY A 72 -1.79 -2.35 -19.27
C GLY A 72 -1.25 -3.58 -18.57
N ILE A 73 -2.00 -4.16 -17.63
CA ILE A 73 -1.67 -5.47 -17.04
C ILE A 73 -2.53 -6.51 -17.74
N SER A 74 -1.88 -7.48 -18.38
CA SER A 74 -2.52 -8.59 -19.08
C SER A 74 -2.33 -9.89 -18.30
N ILE A 75 -3.41 -10.66 -18.16
CA ILE A 75 -3.39 -11.99 -17.56
C ILE A 75 -3.91 -13.00 -18.58
N ARG A 76 -3.29 -14.18 -18.61
CA ARG A 76 -3.68 -15.24 -19.53
C ARG A 76 -4.83 -16.07 -18.96
N ILE A 77 -6.02 -15.94 -19.53
CA ILE A 77 -7.25 -16.64 -19.14
C ILE A 77 -7.71 -17.49 -20.33
N ASP A 78 -7.87 -18.80 -20.14
CA ASP A 78 -8.28 -19.74 -21.19
C ASP A 78 -7.47 -19.63 -22.50
N SER A 79 -6.16 -19.42 -22.35
CA SER A 79 -5.18 -19.17 -23.43
C SER A 79 -5.24 -17.80 -24.10
N GLU A 80 -6.19 -16.95 -23.76
CA GLU A 80 -6.32 -15.57 -24.26
C GLU A 80 -5.70 -14.56 -23.29
N TRP A 81 -5.22 -13.44 -23.83
CA TRP A 81 -4.72 -12.33 -23.01
C TRP A 81 -5.84 -11.32 -22.78
N VAL A 82 -6.27 -11.19 -21.53
CA VAL A 82 -7.19 -10.13 -21.11
C VAL A 82 -6.37 -9.02 -20.49
N THR A 83 -6.52 -7.79 -20.98
CA THR A 83 -5.75 -6.62 -20.51
C THR A 83 -6.66 -5.59 -19.85
N LYS A 84 -6.24 -5.07 -18.70
CA LYS A 84 -6.86 -3.89 -18.06
C LYS A 84 -5.88 -2.74 -18.02
N TRP A 85 -6.34 -1.55 -18.39
CA TRP A 85 -5.53 -0.35 -18.61
C TRP A 85 -5.92 0.76 -17.65
N ASP A 86 -4.92 1.40 -17.04
CA ASP A 86 -5.10 2.64 -16.31
C ASP A 86 -3.90 3.56 -16.52
N ALA A 87 -4.00 4.80 -16.08
CA ALA A 87 -2.99 5.83 -16.29
C ALA A 87 -2.64 6.55 -15.00
N ALA A 88 -1.43 7.12 -14.93
CA ALA A 88 -1.05 8.06 -13.89
C ALA A 88 -0.25 9.22 -14.48
N GLU A 89 -0.41 10.40 -13.90
CA GLU A 89 0.43 11.55 -14.20
C GLU A 89 1.89 11.31 -13.81
N ASN A 90 2.81 12.01 -14.48
CA ASN A 90 4.20 12.03 -14.07
C ASN A 90 4.35 12.75 -12.72
N THR A 91 5.20 12.22 -11.85
CA THR A 91 5.46 12.84 -10.54
C THR A 91 6.39 14.04 -10.66
N GLN A 92 6.37 14.94 -9.67
CA GLN A 92 7.31 16.08 -9.63
C GLN A 92 8.74 15.67 -9.27
N VAL A 93 8.90 14.52 -8.60
CA VAL A 93 10.18 13.92 -8.22
C VAL A 93 10.28 12.56 -8.88
N GLU A 94 11.40 12.26 -9.56
CA GLU A 94 11.59 11.02 -10.32
C GLU A 94 10.46 10.76 -11.34
N ALA A 95 10.11 11.79 -12.13
CA ALA A 95 8.90 11.90 -12.94
C ALA A 95 8.48 10.61 -13.68
N VAL A 96 9.40 10.04 -14.45
CA VAL A 96 9.15 8.85 -15.28
C VAL A 96 8.91 7.61 -14.41
N LYS A 97 9.72 7.43 -13.36
CA LYS A 97 9.62 6.27 -12.45
C LYS A 97 8.33 6.35 -11.63
N GLY A 98 7.98 7.53 -11.15
CA GLY A 98 6.75 7.76 -10.40
C GLY A 98 5.50 7.55 -11.26
N GLY A 99 5.48 8.09 -12.48
CA GLY A 99 4.38 7.90 -13.42
C GLY A 99 4.14 6.43 -13.77
N ARG A 100 5.20 5.69 -14.17
CA ARG A 100 5.12 4.25 -14.44
C ARG A 100 4.65 3.44 -13.23
N SER A 101 5.19 3.75 -12.05
CA SER A 101 4.80 3.05 -10.83
C SER A 101 3.33 3.30 -10.48
N GLY A 102 2.89 4.56 -10.59
CA GLY A 102 1.50 4.96 -10.37
C GLY A 102 0.55 4.27 -11.34
N ALA A 103 0.87 4.26 -12.64
CA ALA A 103 0.05 3.65 -13.67
C ALA A 103 -0.13 2.14 -13.43
N MET A 104 0.96 1.44 -13.09
CA MET A 104 0.88 0.01 -12.76
C MET A 104 0.04 -0.26 -11.51
N LYS A 105 0.19 0.54 -10.44
CA LYS A 105 -0.65 0.39 -9.24
C LYS A 105 -2.13 0.53 -9.57
N ARG A 106 -2.48 1.51 -10.41
CA ARG A 106 -3.87 1.76 -10.81
C ARG A 106 -4.41 0.66 -11.73
N ALA A 107 -3.61 0.18 -12.69
CA ALA A 107 -4.00 -0.97 -13.51
C ALA A 107 -4.20 -2.24 -12.66
N ALA A 108 -3.38 -2.45 -11.63
CA ALA A 108 -3.50 -3.58 -10.70
C ALA A 108 -4.81 -3.54 -9.90
N VAL A 109 -5.26 -2.34 -9.51
CA VAL A 109 -6.56 -2.15 -8.83
C VAL A 109 -7.72 -2.66 -9.68
N GLN A 110 -7.67 -2.54 -11.01
CA GLN A 110 -8.72 -3.09 -11.88
C GLN A 110 -8.78 -4.62 -11.89
N TRP A 111 -7.70 -5.29 -11.50
CA TRP A 111 -7.63 -6.74 -11.26
C TRP A 111 -8.01 -7.15 -9.83
N GLY A 112 -8.23 -6.19 -8.92
CA GLY A 112 -8.56 -6.45 -7.51
C GLY A 112 -7.38 -6.22 -6.56
N ILE A 113 -6.16 -6.19 -7.09
CA ILE A 113 -4.92 -6.09 -6.32
C ILE A 113 -4.87 -4.75 -5.58
N GLY A 114 -4.94 -4.81 -4.25
CA GLY A 114 -4.90 -3.63 -3.38
C GLY A 114 -6.17 -2.76 -3.46
N ARG A 115 -7.24 -3.22 -4.13
CA ARG A 115 -8.49 -2.46 -4.28
C ARG A 115 -9.15 -2.18 -2.93
N TYR A 116 -9.06 -3.12 -1.97
CA TYR A 116 -9.64 -2.97 -0.64
C TYR A 116 -9.07 -1.77 0.14
N LEU A 117 -7.86 -1.29 -0.19
CA LEU A 117 -7.25 -0.12 0.47
C LEU A 117 -8.05 1.16 0.22
N TYR A 118 -8.87 1.21 -0.84
CA TYR A 118 -9.77 2.34 -1.11
C TYR A 118 -10.97 2.38 -0.17
N ASN A 119 -11.22 1.30 0.58
CA ASN A 119 -12.28 1.26 1.60
C ASN A 119 -11.77 1.69 2.99
N LEU A 120 -10.48 2.06 3.11
CA LEU A 120 -9.96 2.66 4.33
C LEU A 120 -10.60 4.04 4.51
N GLU A 121 -11.04 4.33 5.73
CA GLU A 121 -11.40 5.70 6.12
C GLU A 121 -10.18 6.62 5.99
N GLU A 122 -10.43 7.93 5.88
CA GLU A 122 -9.35 8.93 5.81
C GLU A 122 -8.41 8.80 7.02
N GLY A 123 -7.22 8.27 6.77
CA GLY A 123 -6.20 8.08 7.79
C GLY A 123 -5.48 9.39 8.09
N PHE A 124 -5.47 9.80 9.35
CA PHE A 124 -4.60 10.88 9.82
C PHE A 124 -3.37 10.28 10.50
N ALA A 125 -2.18 10.73 10.05
CA ALA A 125 -0.93 10.37 10.70
C ALA A 125 -0.79 11.11 12.03
N GLN A 126 -0.13 10.47 12.99
CA GLN A 126 0.38 11.21 14.14
C GLN A 126 1.47 12.18 13.67
N THR A 127 1.48 13.40 14.19
CA THR A 127 2.41 14.46 13.78
C THR A 127 3.19 15.02 14.97
N SER A 128 4.39 15.54 14.70
CA SER A 128 5.19 16.26 15.69
C SER A 128 6.10 17.27 14.99
N LEU A 129 6.34 18.42 15.62
CA LEU A 129 7.36 19.37 15.17
C LEU A 129 8.77 18.91 15.57
N ASP A 130 8.86 18.14 16.66
CA ASP A 130 10.11 17.62 17.18
C ASP A 130 10.53 16.35 16.44
N LYS A 131 11.85 16.18 16.29
CA LYS A 131 12.42 14.98 15.69
C LYS A 131 12.10 13.77 16.57
N LYS A 132 11.41 12.79 15.98
CA LYS A 132 11.16 11.48 16.58
C LYS A 132 11.87 10.38 15.81
N HIS A 133 12.49 9.44 16.54
CA HIS A 133 13.17 8.31 15.93
C HIS A 133 12.14 7.38 15.25
N GLY A 134 12.44 6.90 14.05
CA GLY A 134 11.54 6.04 13.26
C GLY A 134 10.40 6.78 12.55
N TRP A 135 10.26 8.11 12.72
CA TRP A 135 9.21 8.88 12.07
C TRP A 135 9.69 9.45 10.73
N HIS A 136 8.79 9.52 9.76
CA HIS A 136 9.06 10.12 8.46
C HIS A 136 9.13 11.65 8.59
N ARG A 137 9.93 12.30 7.74
CA ARG A 137 10.03 13.76 7.70
C ARG A 137 9.28 14.30 6.48
N ALA A 138 8.55 15.39 6.67
CA ALA A 138 7.89 16.14 5.60
C ALA A 138 8.03 17.65 5.82
N LYS A 139 7.63 18.43 4.82
CA LYS A 139 7.56 19.88 4.89
C LYS A 139 6.19 20.36 4.42
N LEU A 140 5.65 21.35 5.10
CA LEU A 140 4.48 22.09 4.63
C LEU A 140 4.86 23.08 3.53
N LYS A 141 3.85 23.63 2.84
CA LYS A 141 4.04 24.64 1.79
C LYS A 141 4.74 25.92 2.28
N ASP A 142 4.56 26.26 3.57
CA ASP A 142 5.22 27.40 4.22
C ASP A 142 6.67 27.10 4.65
N GLY A 143 7.20 25.91 4.33
CA GLY A 143 8.56 25.48 4.68
C GLY A 143 8.69 24.84 6.05
N THR A 144 7.63 24.81 6.87
CA THR A 144 7.65 24.19 8.20
C THR A 144 7.93 22.70 8.08
N GLY A 145 9.04 22.26 8.68
CA GLY A 145 9.36 20.84 8.80
C GLY A 145 8.55 20.19 9.91
N PHE A 146 8.09 18.96 9.68
CA PHE A 146 7.44 18.14 10.71
C PHE A 146 7.76 16.66 10.49
N TYR A 147 7.50 15.88 11.51
CA TYR A 147 7.65 14.44 11.54
C TYR A 147 6.28 13.79 11.64
N TRP A 148 6.12 12.64 11.00
CA TRP A 148 4.86 11.91 10.99
C TRP A 148 5.05 10.40 11.07
N LEU A 149 4.07 9.74 11.68
CA LEU A 149 3.96 8.29 11.79
C LEU A 149 2.60 7.86 11.22
N PRO A 150 2.55 6.95 10.23
CA PRO A 150 1.29 6.48 9.67
C PRO A 150 0.44 5.76 10.73
N PRO A 151 -0.89 5.71 10.55
CA PRO A 151 -1.75 4.89 11.38
C PRO A 151 -1.51 3.39 11.11
N SER A 152 -1.97 2.54 12.02
CA SER A 152 -2.04 1.10 11.80
C SER A 152 -3.20 0.76 10.87
N LEU A 153 -3.05 -0.32 10.08
CA LEU A 153 -4.17 -0.87 9.31
C LEU A 153 -5.21 -1.48 10.26
N PRO A 154 -6.51 -1.34 9.98
CA PRO A 154 -7.55 -2.03 10.75
C PRO A 154 -7.52 -3.55 10.49
N ASP A 155 -8.04 -4.33 11.42
CA ASP A 155 -7.97 -5.81 11.38
C ASP A 155 -8.54 -6.42 10.09
N TRP A 156 -9.60 -5.85 9.54
CA TRP A 156 -10.20 -6.33 8.28
C TRP A 156 -9.31 -6.12 7.06
N ALA A 157 -8.37 -5.17 7.13
CA ALA A 157 -7.42 -4.84 6.08
C ALA A 157 -6.08 -5.60 6.22
N MET A 158 -6.00 -6.54 7.16
CA MET A 158 -4.83 -7.38 7.41
C MET A 158 -5.09 -8.85 6.99
N PRO A 159 -4.06 -9.62 6.63
CA PRO A 159 -4.23 -11.05 6.34
C PRO A 159 -4.70 -11.81 7.58
N ALA A 160 -5.60 -12.78 7.40
CA ALA A 160 -6.19 -13.55 8.51
C ALA A 160 -5.17 -14.27 9.41
N SER A 161 -3.96 -14.58 8.91
CA SER A 161 -2.88 -15.21 9.67
C SER A 161 -2.23 -14.29 10.71
N CYS A 162 -2.46 -12.97 10.66
CA CYS A 162 -1.95 -12.02 11.66
C CYS A 162 -2.84 -11.93 12.92
N ASN A 163 -4.03 -12.56 12.91
CA ASN A 163 -4.99 -12.56 14.02
C ASN A 163 -4.84 -13.75 14.99
N GLN A 164 -3.73 -14.50 14.95
CA GLN A 164 -3.50 -15.55 15.95
C GLN A 164 -2.84 -14.94 17.19
N PRO A 165 -3.47 -14.97 18.38
CA PRO A 165 -2.76 -14.66 19.61
C PRO A 165 -1.57 -15.61 19.74
N SER A 166 -0.38 -15.04 19.97
CA SER A 166 0.81 -15.81 20.36
C SER A 166 0.41 -16.82 21.45
N PRO A 167 0.81 -18.10 21.36
CA PRO A 167 0.45 -19.06 22.39
C PRO A 167 1.01 -18.58 23.73
N GLU A 168 0.10 -18.21 24.64
CA GLU A 168 0.40 -17.91 26.02
C GLU A 168 1.15 -19.10 26.63
N ASN A 169 2.31 -18.79 27.19
CA ASN A 169 3.22 -19.72 27.83
C ASN A 169 2.58 -20.24 29.12
N THR A 170 1.66 -21.20 28.98
CA THR A 170 0.93 -21.80 30.10
C THR A 170 1.76 -22.94 30.67
N ASN A 171 2.81 -22.60 31.43
CA ASN A 171 3.31 -23.51 32.45
C ASN A 171 2.83 -23.01 33.82
N GLN A 172 1.57 -23.31 34.08
CA GLN A 172 1.02 -23.32 35.42
C GLN A 172 1.75 -24.39 36.23
N LYS A 173 2.32 -23.95 37.35
CA LYS A 173 2.68 -24.79 38.49
C LYS A 173 1.54 -25.78 38.79
N SER A 174 1.84 -27.07 38.79
CA SER A 174 1.01 -28.06 39.46
C SER A 174 1.44 -28.17 40.93
N PRO A 175 0.51 -28.15 41.90
CA PRO A 175 0.79 -28.45 43.30
C PRO A 175 0.43 -29.91 43.62
N SER A 176 1.27 -30.64 44.35
CA SER A 176 0.91 -31.66 45.38
C SER A 176 2.18 -32.29 45.96
N VAL A 177 2.54 -32.04 47.23
CA VAL A 177 2.15 -32.70 48.51
C VAL A 177 2.71 -34.13 48.67
N ASP A 178 3.71 -34.20 49.56
CA ASP A 178 4.18 -35.24 50.49
C ASP A 178 3.81 -36.73 50.31
N CYS A 179 4.85 -37.57 50.30
CA CYS A 179 5.17 -38.58 51.34
C CYS A 179 6.69 -38.82 51.36
#